data_AF-A0A7M7SWX5-F1
#
_entry.id   AF-A0A7M7SWX5-F1
#
_cell.length_a   1.000
_cell.length_b   1.000
_cell.length_c   1.000
_cell.angle_alpha   90.00
_cell.angle_beta   90.00
_cell.angle_gamma   90.00
#
_symmetry.space_group_name_H-M   'P 1'
#
loop_
_entity.id
_entity.type
_entity.pdbx_description
1 polymer ?
#
loop_
_entity_poly.entity_id
_entity_poly.type
_entity_poly.pdbx_seq_one_letter_code
_entity_poly.pdbx_strand_id
1 'polypeptide(L)'
;MEEFAKTGITVTHANVLSDGKEPTVKSVNTDECSSQPCRNQGICQDEENGYTCTCEDGWTGTHCETALCPSEWFHYGQKCYYQTSYTSWTYAKSYCGSLNITLQGGAGSRQASLLLVESQEETDIIAKEFLGESIRRIWLNCNDLLEEGTWICEKDASGTVSSYRNWYPGQPDGNGDFAIIVNSTVTAEDGMTSYDVRWFDIGDCYYYFCYIRYARTVCQVYL
;
A
#
# COMPACT_ATOMS: atom_id res chain seq x y z
N MET A 1 -26.88 -68.43 5.84
CA MET A 1 -27.42 -68.61 4.48
C MET A 1 -28.17 -67.33 4.14
N GLU A 2 -27.91 -66.81 2.94
CA GLU A 2 -28.68 -65.79 2.20
C GLU A 2 -28.73 -64.37 2.81
N GLU A 3 -28.74 -63.25 2.10
CA GLU A 3 -28.53 -62.88 0.68
C GLU A 3 -28.63 -61.33 0.68
N PHE A 4 -27.57 -60.58 0.36
CA PHE A 4 -27.68 -59.17 -0.04
C PHE A 4 -26.53 -58.78 -0.97
N ALA A 5 -26.63 -59.24 -2.21
CA ALA A 5 -26.00 -58.58 -3.34
C ALA A 5 -26.99 -57.52 -3.87
N LYS A 6 -26.68 -56.23 -3.72
CA LYS A 6 -27.22 -55.12 -4.55
C LYS A 6 -26.67 -53.73 -4.15
N THR A 7 -25.35 -53.56 -4.21
CA THR A 7 -24.72 -52.28 -4.55
C THR A 7 -23.35 -52.62 -5.11
N GLY A 8 -23.03 -52.18 -6.32
CA GLY A 8 -21.75 -52.45 -7.00
C GLY A 8 -20.57 -51.68 -6.38
N ILE A 9 -20.45 -51.67 -5.05
CA ILE A 9 -19.36 -51.02 -4.34
C ILE A 9 -18.33 -52.09 -4.00
N THR A 10 -17.27 -52.18 -4.78
CA THR A 10 -16.07 -52.95 -4.41
C THR A 10 -15.30 -52.18 -3.35
N VAL A 11 -15.40 -52.59 -2.09
CA VAL A 11 -14.53 -52.12 -1.01
C VAL A 11 -13.22 -52.89 -1.08
N THR A 12 -12.19 -52.32 -1.70
CA THR A 12 -10.82 -52.85 -1.62
C THR A 12 -10.09 -52.15 -0.48
N HIS A 13 -9.91 -52.88 0.62
CA HIS A 13 -9.27 -52.53 1.91
C HIS A 13 -10.19 -51.90 2.97
N ALA A 14 -10.71 -52.76 3.84
CA ALA A 14 -11.20 -52.37 5.15
C ALA A 14 -9.99 -52.27 6.11
N ASN A 15 -9.55 -51.05 6.43
CA ASN A 15 -8.74 -50.84 7.62
C ASN A 15 -9.68 -50.58 8.79
N VAL A 16 -9.91 -51.62 9.60
CA VAL A 16 -10.57 -51.51 10.90
C VAL A 16 -9.57 -50.85 11.85
N LEU A 17 -9.77 -49.58 12.19
CA LEU A 17 -9.05 -48.94 13.29
C LEU A 17 -9.74 -49.33 14.60
N SER A 18 -8.99 -50.00 15.48
CA SER A 18 -9.47 -50.64 16.72
C SER A 18 -9.55 -49.69 17.91
N ASP A 19 -9.96 -48.46 17.73
CA ASP A 19 -10.29 -47.55 18.82
C ASP A 19 -11.61 -46.87 18.47
N GLY A 20 -12.63 -47.07 19.31
CA GLY A 20 -14.02 -46.63 19.13
C GLY A 20 -14.22 -45.11 19.18
N LYS A 21 -13.36 -44.34 18.52
CA LYS A 21 -13.62 -42.97 18.15
C LYS A 21 -14.34 -43.03 16.81
N GLU A 22 -15.61 -42.66 16.83
CA GLU A 22 -16.41 -42.37 15.63
C GLU A 22 -15.50 -41.64 14.62
N PRO A 23 -15.49 -42.03 13.32
CA PRO A 23 -14.75 -41.25 12.35
C PRO A 23 -15.29 -39.85 12.46
N THR A 24 -14.46 -38.90 12.92
CA THR A 24 -14.75 -37.50 12.74
C THR A 24 -14.81 -37.36 11.24
N VAL A 25 -16.02 -37.41 10.69
CA VAL A 25 -16.33 -36.81 9.41
C VAL A 25 -15.81 -35.40 9.62
N LYS A 26 -14.59 -35.10 9.16
CA LYS A 26 -14.23 -33.73 8.82
C LYS A 26 -15.47 -33.26 8.10
N SER A 27 -16.10 -32.19 8.59
CA SER A 27 -17.18 -31.56 7.84
C SER A 27 -16.73 -31.55 6.39
N VAL A 28 -17.65 -31.84 5.47
CA VAL A 28 -17.35 -31.54 4.08
C VAL A 28 -17.24 -30.02 4.08
N ASN A 29 -16.04 -29.50 4.38
CA ASN A 29 -15.74 -28.09 4.29
C ASN A 29 -15.91 -27.82 2.82
N THR A 30 -17.02 -27.18 2.50
CA THR A 30 -17.26 -26.81 1.13
C THR A 30 -16.22 -25.76 0.85
N ASP A 31 -15.36 -25.94 -0.16
CA ASP A 31 -14.36 -24.91 -0.45
C ASP A 31 -15.10 -23.65 -0.89
N GLU A 32 -15.26 -22.70 0.04
CA GLU A 32 -16.01 -21.47 -0.20
C GLU A 32 -15.25 -20.56 -1.18
N CYS A 33 -13.93 -20.70 -1.25
CA CYS A 33 -13.07 -19.99 -2.17
C CYS A 33 -13.19 -20.47 -3.63
N SER A 34 -13.76 -21.65 -3.88
CA SER A 34 -14.01 -22.15 -5.24
C SER A 34 -14.87 -21.21 -6.09
N SER A 35 -15.70 -20.39 -5.46
CA SER A 35 -16.55 -19.38 -6.10
C SER A 35 -15.81 -18.07 -6.46
N GLN A 36 -14.53 -17.94 -6.07
CA GLN A 36 -13.71 -16.73 -6.18
C GLN A 36 -14.41 -15.48 -5.62
N PRO A 37 -14.79 -15.50 -4.32
CA PRO A 37 -15.60 -14.43 -3.75
C PRO A 37 -14.81 -13.11 -3.61
N CYS A 38 -13.51 -13.16 -3.31
CA CYS A 38 -12.69 -11.97 -3.13
C CYS A 38 -12.42 -11.25 -4.46
N ARG A 39 -12.68 -9.94 -4.49
CA ARG A 39 -12.50 -9.04 -5.64
C ARG A 39 -11.14 -8.36 -5.59
N ASN A 40 -10.81 -7.65 -6.68
CA ASN A 40 -9.65 -6.77 -6.78
C ASN A 40 -8.34 -7.44 -6.32
N GLN A 41 -8.11 -8.67 -6.81
CA GLN A 41 -6.93 -9.48 -6.51
C GLN A 41 -6.80 -9.92 -5.04
N GLY A 42 -7.85 -9.76 -4.22
CA GLY A 42 -7.88 -10.27 -2.86
C GLY A 42 -7.66 -11.78 -2.78
N ILE A 43 -6.90 -12.20 -1.77
CA ILE A 43 -6.57 -13.60 -1.53
C ILE A 43 -7.68 -14.23 -0.69
N CYS A 44 -8.30 -15.28 -1.23
CA CYS A 44 -9.30 -16.07 -0.52
C CYS A 44 -8.63 -17.22 0.25
N GLN A 45 -8.98 -17.36 1.52
CA GLN A 45 -8.60 -18.47 2.37
C GLN A 45 -9.85 -19.19 2.88
N ASP A 46 -9.95 -20.48 2.59
CA ASP A 46 -11.01 -21.38 3.06
C ASP A 46 -10.85 -21.64 4.57
N GLU A 47 -11.97 -21.62 5.31
CA GLU A 47 -12.04 -21.79 6.77
C GLU A 47 -13.13 -22.83 7.12
N GLU A 48 -13.16 -23.37 8.34
CA GLU A 48 -14.04 -24.51 8.71
C GLU A 48 -15.56 -24.26 8.55
N ASN A 49 -16.00 -23.00 8.50
CA ASN A 49 -17.40 -22.59 8.29
C ASN A 49 -17.47 -21.26 7.53
N GLY A 50 -16.72 -21.12 6.45
CA GLY A 50 -16.69 -19.90 5.64
C GLY A 50 -15.30 -19.59 5.10
N TYR A 51 -15.03 -18.31 4.86
CA TYR A 51 -13.77 -17.91 4.23
C TYR A 51 -13.30 -16.54 4.69
N THR A 52 -12.02 -16.29 4.51
CA THR A 52 -11.40 -14.98 4.76
C THR A 52 -10.92 -14.38 3.46
N CYS A 53 -11.24 -13.11 3.22
CA CYS A 53 -10.61 -12.31 2.18
C CYS A 53 -9.52 -11.43 2.80
N THR A 54 -8.28 -11.65 2.37
CA THR A 54 -7.19 -10.70 2.60
C THR A 54 -7.11 -9.77 1.40
N CYS A 55 -7.44 -8.50 1.62
CA CYS A 55 -7.46 -7.54 0.52
C CYS A 55 -6.06 -7.08 0.14
N GLU A 56 -5.86 -6.91 -1.16
CA GLU A 56 -4.71 -6.19 -1.67
C GLU A 56 -4.73 -4.74 -1.20
N ASP A 57 -3.55 -4.14 -1.18
CA ASP A 57 -3.39 -2.76 -0.77
C ASP A 57 -4.28 -1.85 -1.64
N GLY A 58 -5.01 -0.94 -0.99
CA GLY A 58 -5.96 -0.02 -1.61
C GLY A 58 -7.40 -0.50 -1.60
N TRP A 59 -7.66 -1.73 -1.15
CA TRP A 59 -9.00 -2.32 -1.15
C TRP A 59 -9.44 -2.75 0.25
N THR A 60 -10.75 -2.74 0.45
CA THR A 60 -11.43 -3.12 1.70
C THR A 60 -12.85 -3.60 1.40
N GLY A 61 -13.58 -3.94 2.45
CA GLY A 61 -14.89 -4.59 2.36
C GLY A 61 -14.76 -6.11 2.49
N THR A 62 -15.90 -6.75 2.74
CA THR A 62 -15.98 -8.19 3.02
C THR A 62 -15.39 -9.04 1.89
N HIS A 63 -15.53 -8.56 0.65
CA HIS A 63 -15.01 -9.20 -0.55
C HIS A 63 -13.99 -8.31 -1.27
N CYS A 64 -13.36 -7.35 -0.58
CA CYS A 64 -12.40 -6.42 -1.17
C CYS A 64 -12.98 -5.57 -2.33
N GLU A 65 -14.29 -5.34 -2.33
CA GLU A 65 -15.03 -4.64 -3.39
C GLU A 65 -14.95 -3.11 -3.30
N THR A 66 -14.51 -2.58 -2.16
CA THR A 66 -14.51 -1.14 -1.87
C THR A 66 -13.10 -0.58 -1.95
N ALA A 67 -12.88 0.43 -2.78
CA ALA A 67 -11.63 1.19 -2.79
C ALA A 67 -11.47 1.92 -1.45
N LEU A 68 -10.32 1.77 -0.79
CA LEU A 68 -10.07 2.28 0.55
C LEU A 68 -9.76 3.79 0.56
N CYS A 69 -8.99 4.27 -0.41
CA CYS A 69 -8.64 5.68 -0.54
C CYS A 69 -9.83 6.48 -1.13
N PRO A 70 -9.99 7.76 -0.76
CA PRO A 70 -11.00 8.63 -1.39
C PRO A 70 -10.82 8.72 -2.91
N SER A 71 -11.88 9.04 -3.66
CA SER A 71 -11.89 8.97 -5.14
C SER A 71 -10.81 9.82 -5.84
N GLU A 72 -10.41 10.93 -5.22
CA GLU A 72 -9.37 11.83 -5.76
C GLU A 72 -7.95 11.48 -5.26
N TRP A 73 -7.80 10.35 -4.57
CA TRP A 73 -6.54 9.92 -3.99
C TRP A 73 -6.05 8.67 -4.70
N PHE A 74 -4.81 8.72 -5.17
CA PHE A 74 -4.11 7.56 -5.69
C PHE A 74 -3.65 6.66 -4.54
N HIS A 75 -3.49 5.37 -4.80
CA HIS A 75 -2.95 4.42 -3.82
C HIS A 75 -1.77 3.66 -4.40
N TYR A 76 -0.77 3.43 -3.56
CA TYR A 76 0.30 2.49 -3.84
C TYR A 76 0.87 2.00 -2.52
N GLY A 77 0.99 0.68 -2.40
CA GLY A 77 1.19 0.03 -1.12
C GLY A 77 0.14 0.49 -0.10
N GLN A 78 0.50 0.44 1.18
CA GLN A 78 -0.37 0.85 2.30
C GLN A 78 -0.49 2.39 2.48
N LYS A 79 -0.45 3.15 1.39
CA LYS A 79 -0.52 4.61 1.38
C LYS A 79 -1.56 5.13 0.38
N CYS A 80 -2.21 6.22 0.75
CA CYS A 80 -3.03 7.03 -0.16
C CYS A 80 -2.33 8.39 -0.36
N TYR A 81 -2.31 8.88 -1.59
CA TYR A 81 -1.63 10.13 -1.98
C TYR A 81 -2.62 11.09 -2.62
N TYR A 82 -2.48 12.37 -2.27
CA TYR A 82 -3.25 13.45 -2.84
C TYR A 82 -2.30 14.49 -3.42
N GLN A 83 -2.35 14.64 -4.75
CA GLN A 83 -1.69 15.74 -5.42
C GLN A 83 -2.33 17.06 -5.01
N THR A 84 -1.51 18.04 -4.66
CA THR A 84 -2.00 19.36 -4.23
C THR A 84 -1.45 20.51 -5.10
N SER A 85 -1.45 21.74 -4.57
CA SER A 85 -1.08 22.98 -5.25
C SER A 85 0.41 23.33 -5.07
N TYR A 86 0.79 24.52 -5.53
CA TYR A 86 2.14 25.08 -5.47
C TYR A 86 2.30 26.00 -4.25
N THR A 87 3.19 25.68 -3.31
CA THR A 87 3.41 26.50 -2.10
C THR A 87 4.77 26.25 -1.46
N SER A 88 5.12 27.00 -0.41
CA SER A 88 6.36 26.82 0.34
C SER A 88 6.35 25.54 1.18
N TRP A 89 7.52 25.00 1.47
CA TRP A 89 7.65 23.75 2.24
C TRP A 89 6.94 23.80 3.60
N THR A 90 7.14 24.87 4.36
CA THR A 90 6.52 25.06 5.70
C THR A 90 5.00 25.06 5.61
N TYR A 91 4.44 25.70 4.59
CA TYR A 91 3.00 25.74 4.39
C TYR A 91 2.45 24.38 3.94
N ALA A 92 3.14 23.71 3.01
CA ALA A 92 2.79 22.36 2.55
C ALA A 92 2.73 21.38 3.74
N LYS A 93 3.75 21.40 4.59
CA LYS A 93 3.82 20.59 5.81
C LYS A 93 2.68 20.90 6.77
N SER A 94 2.44 22.18 7.06
CA SER A 94 1.35 22.60 7.95
C SER A 94 -0.02 22.20 7.39
N TYR A 95 -0.24 22.38 6.09
CA TYR A 95 -1.49 22.05 5.43
C TYR A 95 -1.74 20.54 5.50
N CYS A 96 -0.81 19.71 5.03
CA CYS A 96 -0.98 18.26 5.08
C CYS A 96 -1.17 17.76 6.51
N GLY A 97 -0.41 18.28 7.47
CA GLY A 97 -0.57 17.93 8.90
C GLY A 97 -1.92 18.34 9.50
N SER A 98 -2.63 19.30 8.90
CA SER A 98 -3.96 19.71 9.36
C SER A 98 -5.09 18.83 8.84
N LEU A 99 -4.83 17.99 7.84
CA LEU A 99 -5.84 17.16 7.21
C LEU A 99 -6.11 15.89 8.03
N ASN A 100 -7.39 15.61 8.24
CA ASN A 100 -7.87 14.34 8.77
C ASN A 100 -8.74 13.66 7.70
N ILE A 101 -8.22 12.59 7.12
CA ILE A 101 -8.79 11.93 5.94
C ILE A 101 -9.55 10.70 6.39
N THR A 102 -10.82 10.61 6.05
CA THR A 102 -11.65 9.44 6.32
C THR A 102 -11.49 8.41 5.20
N LEU A 103 -10.99 7.24 5.56
CA LEU A 103 -10.91 6.08 4.66
C LEU A 103 -12.31 5.51 4.42
N GLN A 104 -12.50 4.93 3.25
CA GLN A 104 -13.74 4.26 2.89
C GLN A 104 -13.87 2.90 3.61
N GLY A 105 -15.03 2.27 3.52
CA GLY A 105 -15.26 0.93 4.08
C GLY A 105 -15.17 0.86 5.62
N GLY A 106 -15.29 1.98 6.33
CA GLY A 106 -15.28 2.00 7.79
C GLY A 106 -13.89 1.88 8.44
N ALA A 107 -12.80 2.02 7.67
CA ALA A 107 -11.43 1.93 8.18
C ALA A 107 -10.98 3.14 9.07
N GLY A 108 -11.90 4.06 9.34
CA GLY A 108 -11.72 5.23 10.19
C GLY A 108 -10.95 6.36 9.51
N SER A 109 -10.59 7.37 10.30
CA SER A 109 -9.84 8.53 9.80
C SER A 109 -8.35 8.43 10.12
N ARG A 110 -7.50 9.05 9.30
CA ARG A 110 -6.05 9.14 9.47
C ARG A 110 -5.60 10.57 9.24
N GLN A 111 -4.71 11.04 10.10
CA GLN A 111 -4.07 12.33 9.89
C GLN A 111 -3.03 12.22 8.77
N ALA A 112 -3.02 13.19 7.87
CA ALA A 112 -2.08 13.20 6.75
C ALA A 112 -0.74 13.84 7.11
N SER A 113 0.22 13.70 6.21
CA SER A 113 1.55 14.30 6.32
C SER A 113 2.04 14.72 4.95
N LEU A 114 3.01 15.63 4.94
CA LEU A 114 3.76 15.91 3.73
C LEU A 114 4.49 14.64 3.30
N LEU A 115 4.60 14.44 1.98
CA LEU A 115 5.13 13.23 1.38
C LEU A 115 6.45 12.77 2.00
N LEU A 116 6.50 11.49 2.35
CA LEU A 116 7.70 10.80 2.79
C LEU A 116 7.79 9.46 2.04
N VAL A 117 8.80 9.33 1.19
CA VAL A 117 9.07 8.12 0.41
C VAL A 117 10.07 7.22 1.11
N GLU A 118 9.92 5.91 0.95
CA GLU A 118 10.67 4.88 1.68
C GLU A 118 11.42 3.91 0.76
N SER A 119 11.19 3.99 -0.55
CA SER A 119 11.88 3.16 -1.53
C SER A 119 11.98 3.81 -2.90
N GLN A 120 12.88 3.27 -3.73
CA GLN A 120 12.98 3.64 -5.15
C GLN A 120 11.68 3.35 -5.89
N GLU A 121 11.12 2.16 -5.66
CA GLU A 121 9.90 1.70 -6.33
C GLU A 121 8.71 2.62 -6.06
N GLU A 122 8.52 3.03 -4.80
CA GLU A 122 7.50 4.02 -4.42
C GLU A 122 7.71 5.33 -5.17
N THR A 123 8.95 5.78 -5.25
CA THR A 123 9.27 7.03 -5.91
C THR A 123 9.01 6.96 -7.42
N ASP A 124 9.39 5.85 -8.07
CA ASP A 124 9.16 5.65 -9.50
C ASP A 124 7.66 5.61 -9.82
N ILE A 125 6.84 5.06 -8.94
CA ILE A 125 5.39 4.98 -9.12
C ILE A 125 4.74 6.35 -8.92
N ILE A 126 5.09 7.08 -7.87
CA ILE A 126 4.61 8.46 -7.67
C ILE A 126 5.02 9.32 -8.87
N ALA A 127 6.25 9.16 -9.33
CA ALA A 127 6.75 9.93 -10.46
C ALA A 127 6.04 9.56 -11.77
N LYS A 128 5.79 8.28 -12.03
CA LYS A 128 5.03 7.84 -13.20
C LYS A 128 3.60 8.38 -13.22
N GLU A 129 2.94 8.36 -12.06
CA GLU A 129 1.53 8.72 -11.96
C GLU A 129 1.33 10.23 -12.00
N PHE A 130 2.25 10.98 -11.41
CA PHE A 130 2.04 12.41 -11.13
C PHE A 130 3.06 13.36 -11.73
N LEU A 131 4.28 12.89 -11.99
CA LEU A 131 5.32 13.71 -12.55
C LEU A 131 5.29 13.61 -14.08
N GLY A 132 4.88 14.71 -14.71
CA GLY A 132 4.83 14.87 -16.16
C GLY A 132 5.44 16.20 -16.58
N GLU A 133 5.11 16.69 -17.78
CA GLU A 133 5.67 17.94 -18.30
C GLU A 133 5.35 19.16 -17.42
N SER A 134 4.19 19.14 -16.74
CA SER A 134 3.67 20.25 -15.95
C SER A 134 4.07 20.21 -14.47
N ILE A 135 4.33 19.03 -13.91
CA ILE A 135 4.76 18.85 -12.52
C ILE A 135 6.12 18.17 -12.56
N ARG A 136 7.16 18.94 -12.24
CA ARG A 136 8.55 18.48 -12.31
C ARG A 136 9.26 18.47 -10.97
N ARG A 137 8.64 19.01 -9.92
CA ARG A 137 9.24 19.17 -8.59
C ARG A 137 8.18 19.03 -7.52
N ILE A 138 8.39 18.12 -6.57
CA ILE A 138 7.49 17.85 -5.45
C ILE A 138 8.24 17.91 -4.13
N TRP A 139 7.73 18.64 -3.14
CA TRP A 139 8.27 18.65 -1.78
C TRP A 139 8.23 17.27 -1.11
N LEU A 140 9.36 16.90 -0.49
CA LEU A 140 9.48 15.81 0.47
C LEU A 140 9.54 16.38 1.89
N ASN A 141 9.11 15.59 2.87
CA ASN A 141 9.16 15.96 4.29
C ASN A 141 10.56 15.79 4.90
N CYS A 142 11.58 16.34 4.25
CA CYS A 142 12.96 16.29 4.70
C CYS A 142 13.66 17.65 4.50
N ASN A 143 14.54 17.99 5.43
CA ASN A 143 15.25 19.28 5.51
C ASN A 143 16.55 19.15 6.31
N ASP A 144 17.44 20.12 6.22
CA ASP A 144 18.67 20.26 7.03
C ASP A 144 18.76 21.61 7.77
N LEU A 145 17.60 22.21 8.08
CA LEU A 145 17.44 23.50 8.77
C LEU A 145 18.20 23.63 10.11
N LEU A 146 18.56 22.52 10.75
CA LEU A 146 19.28 22.52 12.02
C LEU A 146 20.80 22.61 11.84
N GLU A 147 21.32 21.99 10.79
CA GLU A 147 22.76 21.91 10.50
C GLU A 147 22.93 21.61 9.01
N GLU A 148 23.47 22.58 8.26
CA GLU A 148 23.74 22.48 6.82
C GLU A 148 24.44 21.16 6.46
N GLY A 149 23.91 20.44 5.48
CA GLY A 149 24.41 19.14 5.05
C GLY A 149 23.95 17.95 5.91
N THR A 150 23.30 18.18 7.06
CA THR A 150 22.75 17.14 7.93
C THR A 150 21.24 16.97 7.72
N TRP A 151 20.89 16.16 6.72
CA TRP A 151 19.51 15.99 6.25
C TRP A 151 18.65 15.06 7.10
N ILE A 152 17.60 15.62 7.67
CA ILE A 152 16.62 14.94 8.52
C ILE A 152 15.28 14.87 7.80
N CYS A 153 14.73 13.67 7.68
CA CYS A 153 13.32 13.51 7.34
C CYS A 153 12.49 13.56 8.61
N GLU A 154 11.46 14.38 8.62
CA GLU A 154 10.59 14.50 9.78
C GLU A 154 9.63 13.32 9.90
N LYS A 155 9.24 13.03 11.14
CA LYS A 155 8.22 12.03 11.43
C LYS A 155 6.93 12.38 10.72
N ASP A 156 6.35 11.42 10.04
CA ASP A 156 4.96 11.53 9.58
C ASP A 156 3.97 11.38 10.76
N ALA A 157 2.68 11.48 10.47
CA ALA A 157 1.60 11.39 11.46
C ALA A 157 1.50 10.01 12.13
N SER A 158 2.10 8.95 11.55
CA SER A 158 2.22 7.64 12.18
C SER A 158 3.45 7.53 13.09
N GLY A 159 4.31 8.55 13.12
CA GLY A 159 5.57 8.56 13.85
C GLY A 159 6.73 7.93 13.08
N THR A 160 6.55 7.61 11.80
CA THR A 160 7.56 6.93 10.97
C THR A 160 8.54 7.95 10.40
N VAL A 161 9.82 7.57 10.37
CA VAL A 161 10.91 8.33 9.72
C VAL A 161 11.48 7.49 8.61
N SER A 162 11.67 8.08 7.43
CA SER A 162 12.34 7.41 6.32
C SER A 162 13.85 7.62 6.41
N SER A 163 14.60 6.52 6.34
CA SER A 163 16.04 6.51 6.15
C SER A 163 16.43 6.46 4.66
N TYR A 164 15.46 6.25 3.76
CA TYR A 164 15.74 6.17 2.33
C TYR A 164 16.19 7.52 1.79
N ARG A 165 17.26 7.49 0.98
CA ARG A 165 17.84 8.64 0.31
C ARG A 165 18.25 8.22 -1.09
N ASN A 166 17.94 9.08 -2.06
CA ASN A 166 18.31 8.88 -3.46
C ASN A 166 18.83 10.19 -4.02
N TRP A 167 20.04 10.58 -3.61
CA TRP A 167 20.63 11.85 -4.01
C TRP A 167 21.12 11.79 -5.46
N TYR A 168 20.94 12.87 -6.20
CA TYR A 168 21.62 13.07 -7.47
C TYR A 168 23.15 13.10 -7.28
N PRO A 169 23.96 12.60 -8.22
CA PRO A 169 25.41 12.71 -8.14
C PRO A 169 25.86 14.16 -7.92
N GLY A 170 26.58 14.40 -6.81
CA GLY A 170 27.05 15.74 -6.41
C GLY A 170 26.09 16.49 -5.47
N GLN A 171 24.97 15.88 -5.06
CA GLN A 171 24.09 16.37 -4.01
C GLN A 171 24.24 15.52 -2.73
N PRO A 172 23.92 16.07 -1.54
CA PRO A 172 23.62 17.47 -1.28
C PRO A 172 24.88 18.35 -1.49
N ASP A 173 24.71 19.51 -2.14
CA ASP A 173 25.82 20.43 -2.49
C ASP A 173 26.00 21.58 -1.48
N GLY A 174 25.20 21.59 -0.42
CA GLY A 174 25.26 22.58 0.67
C GLY A 174 24.72 23.95 0.27
N ASN A 175 23.97 24.05 -0.82
CA ASN A 175 23.34 25.30 -1.18
C ASN A 175 22.04 25.54 -0.43
N GLY A 176 21.55 24.62 0.44
CA GLY A 176 20.49 24.81 1.47
C GLY A 176 19.39 23.73 1.60
N ASP A 177 18.13 24.12 1.89
CA ASP A 177 17.45 23.65 3.10
C ASP A 177 16.40 22.51 2.95
N PHE A 178 15.89 22.25 1.73
CA PHE A 178 14.69 21.40 1.53
C PHE A 178 14.77 20.34 0.42
N ALA A 179 14.11 19.23 0.68
CA ALA A 179 14.11 18.03 -0.15
C ALA A 179 13.02 18.05 -1.22
N ILE A 180 13.36 17.70 -2.48
CA ILE A 180 12.37 17.51 -3.53
C ILE A 180 12.57 16.18 -4.29
N ILE A 181 11.49 15.65 -4.86
CA ILE A 181 11.55 14.72 -5.99
C ILE A 181 11.52 15.57 -7.26
N VAL A 182 12.40 15.27 -8.22
CA VAL A 182 12.43 15.93 -9.52
C VAL A 182 12.03 14.95 -10.62
N ASN A 183 11.41 15.48 -11.67
CA ASN A 183 11.28 14.80 -12.92
C ASN A 183 12.38 15.31 -13.85
N SER A 184 13.38 14.49 -14.12
CA SER A 184 14.33 14.76 -15.19
C SER A 184 14.26 13.57 -16.13
N THR A 185 13.88 13.80 -17.39
CA THR A 185 13.93 12.78 -18.43
C THR A 185 15.39 12.47 -18.73
N VAL A 186 15.95 11.49 -18.02
CA VAL A 186 17.22 10.88 -18.42
C VAL A 186 16.87 9.78 -19.41
N THR A 187 17.24 9.96 -20.67
CA THR A 187 17.17 8.87 -21.65
C THR A 187 18.31 7.92 -21.31
N ALA A 188 18.01 6.83 -20.59
CA ALA A 188 18.98 5.75 -20.42
C ALA A 188 19.23 5.06 -21.78
N GLU A 189 20.41 4.43 -21.94
CA GLU A 189 20.81 3.74 -23.19
C GLU A 189 19.86 2.61 -23.60
N ASP A 190 19.02 2.13 -22.67
CA ASP A 190 17.99 1.09 -22.87
C ASP A 190 16.59 1.64 -23.21
N GLY A 191 16.43 2.96 -23.29
CA GLY A 191 15.14 3.61 -23.60
C GLY A 191 14.18 3.70 -22.41
N MET A 192 14.63 3.44 -21.18
CA MET A 192 13.81 3.58 -19.97
C MET A 192 13.79 5.03 -19.48
N THR A 193 12.59 5.58 -19.21
CA THR A 193 12.43 6.88 -18.55
C THR A 193 12.84 6.73 -17.09
N SER A 194 13.98 7.33 -16.70
CA SER A 194 14.38 7.40 -15.30
C SER A 194 13.70 8.60 -14.63
N TYR A 195 13.16 8.40 -13.43
CA TYR A 195 12.71 9.48 -12.56
C TYR A 195 13.88 9.92 -11.68
N ASP A 196 14.12 11.21 -11.63
CA ASP A 196 15.36 11.74 -11.08
C ASP A 196 15.08 12.54 -9.82
N VAL A 197 15.14 11.87 -8.68
CA VAL A 197 14.85 12.42 -7.37
C VAL A 197 15.98 13.37 -6.95
N ARG A 198 15.90 14.65 -7.32
CA ARG A 198 16.92 15.65 -6.95
C ARG A 198 16.39 16.58 -5.89
N TRP A 199 17.19 16.87 -4.89
CA TRP A 199 16.88 17.80 -3.80
C TRP A 199 17.56 19.15 -4.13
N PHE A 200 16.93 20.28 -3.83
CA PHE A 200 17.46 21.61 -4.18
C PHE A 200 17.15 22.59 -3.07
N ASP A 201 18.13 23.42 -2.69
CA ASP A 201 17.86 24.63 -1.94
C ASP A 201 17.33 25.74 -2.79
N ILE A 202 16.03 26.00 -2.68
CA ILE A 202 15.45 27.17 -3.27
C ILE A 202 14.30 27.62 -2.38
N GLY A 203 14.30 28.89 -1.95
CA GLY A 203 13.19 29.56 -1.28
C GLY A 203 11.98 29.84 -2.18
N ASP A 204 11.70 28.97 -3.15
CA ASP A 204 10.56 29.05 -4.05
C ASP A 204 9.40 28.19 -3.49
N CYS A 205 8.28 28.20 -4.19
CA CYS A 205 7.18 27.28 -3.96
C CYS A 205 7.36 26.05 -4.88
N TYR A 206 6.82 24.89 -4.50
CA TYR A 206 6.74 23.73 -5.39
C TYR A 206 5.40 23.02 -5.17
N TYR A 207 5.07 22.12 -6.09
CA TYR A 207 3.98 21.19 -5.87
C TYR A 207 4.30 20.31 -4.66
N TYR A 208 3.27 19.79 -4.00
CA TYR A 208 3.45 18.90 -2.88
C TYR A 208 2.32 17.89 -2.80
N PHE A 209 2.59 16.81 -2.06
CA PHE A 209 1.69 15.70 -1.92
C PHE A 209 1.41 15.52 -0.44
N CYS A 210 0.14 15.42 -0.09
CA CYS A 210 -0.25 14.93 1.21
C CYS A 210 -0.48 13.43 1.09
N TYR A 211 -0.07 12.68 2.11
CA TYR A 211 -0.30 11.24 2.14
C TYR A 211 -0.75 10.78 3.51
N ILE A 212 -1.44 9.65 3.53
CA ILE A 212 -1.80 8.91 4.74
C ILE A 212 -1.31 7.48 4.64
N ARG A 213 -1.06 6.86 5.79
CA ARG A 213 -0.83 5.42 5.91
C ARG A 213 -2.07 4.73 6.46
N TYR A 214 -2.25 3.50 6.05
CA TYR A 214 -3.25 2.60 6.62
C TYR A 214 -2.64 1.22 6.85
N ALA A 215 -3.40 0.33 7.47
CA ALA A 215 -3.01 -1.07 7.63
C ALA A 215 -3.87 -1.93 6.70
N ARG A 216 -3.30 -3.01 6.19
CA ARG A 216 -4.05 -4.00 5.40
C ARG A 216 -5.28 -4.49 6.16
N THR A 217 -6.39 -4.64 5.46
CA THR A 217 -7.65 -5.11 6.04
C THR A 217 -7.80 -6.62 5.80
N VAL A 218 -8.21 -7.35 6.84
CA VAL A 218 -8.57 -8.77 6.78
C VAL A 218 -10.03 -8.92 7.20
N CYS A 219 -10.86 -9.51 6.34
CA CYS A 219 -12.28 -9.69 6.59
C CYS A 219 -12.65 -11.16 6.56
N GLN A 220 -13.29 -11.64 7.64
CA GLN A 220 -13.76 -13.02 7.76
C GLN A 220 -15.27 -13.10 7.53
N VAL A 221 -15.69 -14.07 6.72
CA VAL A 221 -17.07 -14.38 6.40
C VAL A 221 -17.42 -15.71 7.05
N TYR A 222 -18.51 -15.73 7.81
CA TYR A 222 -19.07 -16.93 8.41
C TYR A 222 -20.32 -17.34 7.64
N LEU A 223 -20.48 -18.64 7.39
CA LEU A 223 -21.67 -19.23 6.77
C LEU A 223 -22.61 -19.86 7.81
#